data_AF-A0A0H5B939-F1
#
_entry.id   AF-A0A0H5B939-F1
#
_cell.length_a   1.000
_cell.length_b   1.000
_cell.length_c   1.000
_cell.angle_alpha   90.00
_cell.angle_beta   90.00
_cell.angle_gamma   90.00
#
_symmetry.space_group_name_H-M   'P 1'
#
loop_
_entity.id
_entity.type
_entity.pdbx_description
1 polymer ?
#
loop_
_entity_poly.entity_id
_entity_poly.type
_entity_poly.pdbx_seq_one_letter_code
_entity_poly.pdbx_strand_id
1 'polypeptide(L)'
;LFDTITNSLHIQLGLALAALGVITSLVAQHMYAIPPYAFMAKDFTTQAALYTHHQYIAGFLMVGAFAHGAIFFVRDYDPETNKDNVLARMLEHKEAIISHLSWVSLFLGFHTLGLYIHNDTVVAFGQPEKQILVEPVFAQFIQAASGKAVYGFDLLLSSK
;
A
#
# COMPACT_ATOMS: atom_id res chain seq x y z
N LEU A 1 8.61 5.27 25.61
CA LEU A 1 8.64 5.50 24.15
C LEU A 1 9.90 6.23 23.71
N PHE A 2 10.19 7.45 24.18
CA PHE A 2 11.40 8.17 23.77
C PHE A 2 12.66 7.31 23.98
N ASP A 3 12.93 6.89 25.21
CA ASP A 3 14.09 6.05 25.54
C ASP A 3 14.06 4.69 24.82
N THR A 4 12.88 4.10 24.68
CA THR A 4 12.67 2.85 23.92
C THR A 4 13.16 2.99 22.46
N ILE A 5 12.92 4.14 21.84
CA ILE A 5 13.29 4.42 20.45
C ILE A 5 14.74 4.87 20.35
N THR A 6 15.18 5.79 21.21
CA THR A 6 16.54 6.37 21.13
C THR A 6 17.63 5.39 21.55
N ASN A 7 17.33 4.41 22.41
CA ASN A 7 18.31 3.43 22.87
C ASN A 7 18.40 2.17 21.99
N SER A 8 17.52 1.99 21.00
CA SER A 8 17.58 0.85 20.06
C SER A 8 17.86 1.31 18.63
N LEU A 9 18.98 0.84 18.07
CA LEU A 9 19.29 1.03 16.66
C LEU A 9 18.35 0.25 15.74
N HIS A 10 17.80 -0.89 16.21
CA HIS A 10 16.91 -1.71 15.42
C HIS A 10 15.55 -1.04 15.18
N ILE A 11 14.95 -0.41 16.19
CA ILE A 11 13.69 0.32 15.97
C ILE A 11 13.91 1.60 15.17
N GLN A 12 15.04 2.30 15.36
CA GLN A 12 15.40 3.46 14.53
C GLN A 12 15.55 3.08 13.06
N LEU A 13 16.28 2.00 12.77
CA LEU A 13 16.46 1.50 11.42
C LEU A 13 15.12 1.02 10.84
N GLY A 14 14.30 0.30 11.62
CA GLY A 14 12.96 -0.12 11.20
C GLY A 14 12.08 1.05 10.78
N LEU A 15 12.05 2.13 11.57
CA LEU A 15 11.29 3.34 11.26
C LEU A 15 11.85 4.08 10.04
N ALA A 16 13.17 4.21 9.93
CA ALA A 16 13.82 4.84 8.78
C ALA A 16 13.52 4.08 7.48
N LEU A 17 13.58 2.75 7.50
CA LEU A 17 13.25 1.90 6.36
C LEU A 17 11.77 1.99 5.99
N ALA A 18 10.85 2.05 6.97
CA ALA A 18 9.42 2.21 6.71
C ALA A 18 9.13 3.56 6.05
N ALA A 19 9.66 4.65 6.60
CA ALA A 19 9.49 6.00 6.04
C ALA A 19 10.10 6.10 4.64
N LEU A 20 11.31 5.58 4.46
CA LEU A 20 11.98 5.58 3.16
C LEU A 20 11.23 4.70 2.15
N GLY A 21 10.78 3.50 2.53
CA GLY A 21 9.99 2.61 1.66
C GLY A 21 8.70 3.26 1.16
N VAL A 22 7.98 3.98 2.04
CA VAL A 22 6.79 4.76 1.66
C VAL A 22 7.15 5.84 0.65
N ILE A 23 8.19 6.65 0.92
CA ILE A 23 8.60 7.72 0.00
C ILE A 23 9.12 7.15 -1.32
N THR A 24 9.85 6.03 -1.32
CA THR A 24 10.31 5.37 -2.54
C THR A 24 9.14 4.89 -3.40
N SER A 25 8.09 4.34 -2.81
CA SER A 25 6.87 3.99 -3.54
C SER A 25 6.15 5.23 -4.08
N LEU A 26 6.09 6.31 -3.29
CA LEU A 26 5.51 7.59 -3.71
C LEU A 26 6.28 8.20 -4.89
N VAL A 27 7.61 8.13 -4.89
CA VAL A 27 8.47 8.56 -6.00
C VAL A 27 8.08 7.82 -7.28
N ALA A 28 7.91 6.50 -7.22
CA ALA A 28 7.48 5.73 -8.38
C ALA A 28 6.12 6.20 -8.92
N GLN A 29 5.12 6.41 -8.04
CA GLN A 29 3.79 6.86 -8.42
C GLN A 29 3.80 8.29 -9.02
N HIS A 30 4.55 9.20 -8.42
CA HIS A 30 4.63 10.58 -8.90
C HIS A 30 5.44 10.72 -10.18
N MET A 31 6.55 9.98 -10.35
CA MET A 31 7.40 10.13 -11.53
C MET A 31 6.72 9.67 -12.83
N TYR A 32 5.83 8.66 -12.76
CA TYR A 32 5.12 8.23 -13.97
C TYR A 32 3.93 9.17 -14.29
N ALA A 33 3.25 9.69 -13.28
CA ALA A 33 2.09 10.57 -13.45
C ALA A 33 2.46 12.05 -13.72
N ILE A 34 3.59 12.51 -13.18
CA ILE A 34 4.11 13.88 -13.28
C ILE A 34 5.60 13.81 -13.69
N PRO A 35 5.90 13.54 -14.98
CA PRO A 35 7.28 13.30 -15.44
C PRO A 35 8.19 14.52 -15.20
N PRO A 36 9.24 14.41 -14.37
CA PRO A 36 10.06 15.56 -13.99
C PRO A 36 11.22 15.84 -14.96
N TYR A 37 11.51 14.93 -15.89
CA TYR A 37 12.63 15.04 -16.81
C TYR A 37 12.17 15.24 -18.26
N ALA A 38 12.87 16.09 -19.01
CA ALA A 38 12.60 16.33 -20.41
C ALA A 38 12.62 15.00 -21.20
N PHE A 39 11.64 14.83 -22.08
CA PHE A 39 11.48 13.66 -22.97
C PHE A 39 11.24 12.30 -22.30
N MET A 40 11.25 12.19 -20.95
CA MET A 40 10.99 10.93 -20.25
C MET A 40 9.63 10.30 -20.61
N ALA A 41 8.58 11.12 -20.73
CA ALA A 41 7.24 10.67 -21.11
C ALA A 41 7.14 10.09 -22.54
N LYS A 42 8.22 10.18 -23.33
CA LYS A 42 8.32 9.62 -24.69
C LYS A 42 9.22 8.39 -24.74
N ASP A 43 10.02 8.14 -23.70
CA ASP A 43 10.82 6.94 -23.55
C ASP A 43 10.09 5.95 -22.63
N PHE A 44 9.25 5.13 -23.23
CA PHE A 44 8.40 4.18 -22.50
C PHE A 44 9.19 3.09 -21.78
N THR A 45 10.31 2.64 -22.36
CA THR A 45 11.16 1.62 -21.74
C THR A 45 11.80 2.17 -20.48
N THR A 46 12.35 3.38 -20.53
CA THR A 46 12.93 4.04 -19.36
C THR A 46 11.87 4.32 -18.30
N GLN A 47 10.67 4.79 -18.68
CA GLN A 47 9.59 5.04 -17.73
C GLN A 47 9.14 3.75 -17.02
N ALA A 48 8.94 2.66 -17.75
CA ALA A 48 8.55 1.36 -17.18
C ALA A 48 9.66 0.79 -16.27
N ALA A 49 10.92 0.91 -16.69
CA ALA A 49 12.07 0.46 -15.91
C ALA A 49 12.18 1.22 -14.58
N LEU A 50 12.07 2.55 -14.60
CA LEU A 50 12.17 3.37 -13.39
C LEU A 50 11.03 3.11 -12.41
N TYR A 51 9.79 2.97 -12.90
CA TYR A 51 8.65 2.62 -12.06
C TYR A 51 8.88 1.27 -11.36
N THR A 52 9.23 0.25 -12.14
CA THR A 52 9.47 -1.11 -11.63
C THR A 52 10.62 -1.12 -10.62
N HIS A 53 11.74 -0.47 -10.96
CA HIS A 53 12.92 -0.37 -10.09
C HIS A 53 12.57 0.20 -8.71
N HIS A 54 11.90 1.35 -8.66
CA HIS A 54 11.54 1.99 -7.39
C HIS A 54 10.50 1.18 -6.61
N GLN A 55 9.52 0.55 -7.26
CA GLN A 55 8.55 -0.30 -6.57
C GLN A 55 9.20 -1.55 -5.94
N TYR A 56 10.13 -2.20 -6.62
CA TYR A 56 10.88 -3.33 -6.04
C TYR A 56 11.73 -2.89 -4.84
N ILE A 57 12.46 -1.77 -4.96
CA ILE A 57 13.23 -1.22 -3.83
C ILE A 57 12.31 -0.90 -2.66
N ALA A 58 11.17 -0.23 -2.91
CA ALA A 58 10.20 0.06 -1.86
C ALA A 58 9.74 -1.21 -1.14
N GLY A 59 9.46 -2.29 -1.88
CA GLY A 59 9.14 -3.60 -1.31
C GLY A 59 10.24 -4.15 -0.39
N PHE A 60 11.50 -4.13 -0.84
CA PHE A 60 12.64 -4.56 -0.02
C PHE A 60 12.80 -3.73 1.26
N LEU A 61 12.66 -2.41 1.16
CA LEU A 61 12.73 -1.50 2.32
C LEU A 61 11.60 -1.78 3.32
N MET A 62 10.37 -1.98 2.84
CA MET A 62 9.22 -2.27 3.71
C MET A 62 9.37 -3.61 4.44
N VAL A 63 9.83 -4.67 3.76
CA VAL A 63 10.12 -5.95 4.42
C VAL A 63 11.24 -5.79 5.44
N GLY A 64 12.31 -5.05 5.10
CA GLY A 64 13.40 -4.73 6.02
C GLY A 64 12.94 -3.97 7.26
N ALA A 65 11.97 -3.06 7.12
CA ALA A 65 11.38 -2.34 8.24
C ALA A 65 10.72 -3.27 9.26
N PHE A 66 9.88 -4.20 8.79
CA PHE A 66 9.24 -5.20 9.67
C PHE A 66 10.26 -6.19 10.25
N ALA A 67 11.28 -6.58 9.48
CA ALA A 67 12.34 -7.44 9.98
C ALA A 67 13.09 -6.79 11.15
N HIS A 68 13.50 -5.53 11.02
CA HIS A 68 14.14 -4.79 12.11
C HIS A 68 13.21 -4.48 13.28
N GLY A 69 11.91 -4.27 13.04
CA GLY A 69 10.91 -4.20 14.10
C GLY A 69 10.79 -5.49 14.91
N ALA A 70 10.79 -6.65 14.24
CA ALA A 70 10.78 -7.95 14.92
C ALA A 70 12.08 -8.20 15.71
N ILE A 71 13.24 -7.83 15.14
CA ILE A 71 14.53 -7.93 15.85
C ILE A 71 14.53 -7.05 17.09
N PHE A 72 13.98 -5.83 17.01
CA PHE A 72 13.80 -4.95 18.18
C PHE A 72 12.98 -5.63 19.28
N PHE A 73 11.82 -6.23 18.95
CA PHE A 73 10.97 -6.92 19.92
C PHE A 73 11.65 -8.11 20.61
N VAL A 74 12.62 -8.74 19.96
CA VAL A 74 13.35 -9.89 20.54
C VAL A 74 14.57 -9.46 21.34
N ARG A 75 15.31 -8.44 20.89
CA ARG A 75 16.63 -8.10 21.43
C ARG A 75 16.64 -6.90 22.38
N ASP A 76 15.84 -5.88 22.07
CA ASP A 76 15.98 -4.55 22.66
C ASP A 76 14.73 -4.09 23.41
N TYR A 77 13.59 -4.76 23.23
CA TYR A 77 12.36 -4.45 23.93
C TYR A 77 12.40 -4.91 25.39
N ASP A 78 12.23 -3.96 26.30
CA ASP A 78 12.06 -4.22 27.74
C ASP A 78 10.59 -4.03 28.17
N PRO A 79 9.88 -5.08 28.61
CA PRO A 79 8.51 -4.99 29.09
C PRO A 79 8.33 -4.06 30.30
N GLU A 80 9.32 -3.97 31.20
CA GLU A 80 9.20 -3.17 32.42
C GLU A 80 9.23 -1.67 32.09
N THR A 81 10.22 -1.25 31.28
CA THR A 81 10.31 0.14 30.80
C THR A 81 9.12 0.54 29.91
N ASN A 82 8.46 -0.43 29.26
CA ASN A 82 7.33 -0.18 28.37
C ASN A 82 5.95 -0.50 28.98
N LYS A 83 5.87 -0.75 30.28
CA LYS A 83 4.63 -1.09 30.95
C LYS A 83 3.55 -0.01 30.76
N ASP A 84 2.32 -0.45 30.54
CA ASP A 84 1.12 0.39 30.38
C ASP A 84 1.18 1.42 29.24
N ASN A 85 2.16 1.31 28.33
CA ASN A 85 2.28 2.19 27.17
C ASN A 85 1.65 1.58 25.91
N VAL A 86 1.65 2.35 24.81
CA VAL A 86 1.01 1.94 23.55
C VAL A 86 1.62 0.67 22.92
N LEU A 87 2.92 0.41 23.11
CA LEU A 87 3.58 -0.80 22.60
C LEU A 87 3.17 -2.02 23.40
N ALA A 88 3.20 -1.94 24.74
CA ALA A 88 2.73 -3.02 25.60
C ALA A 88 1.26 -3.32 25.35
N ARG A 89 0.41 -2.28 25.30
CA ARG A 89 -1.02 -2.45 25.04
C ARG A 89 -1.28 -3.12 23.70
N MET A 90 -0.55 -2.77 22.63
CA MET A 90 -0.66 -3.47 21.33
C MET A 90 -0.35 -4.97 21.45
N LEU A 91 0.68 -5.34 22.21
CA LEU A 91 1.07 -6.74 22.40
C LEU A 91 0.01 -7.54 23.19
N GLU A 92 -0.70 -6.91 24.14
CA GLU A 92 -1.75 -7.55 24.94
C GLU A 92 -2.96 -8.02 24.11
N HIS A 93 -3.22 -7.41 22.96
CA HIS A 93 -4.32 -7.78 22.07
C HIS A 93 -3.83 -8.14 20.66
N LYS A 94 -2.61 -8.65 20.53
CA LYS A 94 -2.01 -9.03 19.24
C LYS A 94 -2.84 -10.08 18.49
N GLU A 95 -3.52 -10.97 19.20
CA GLU A 95 -4.40 -12.00 18.61
C GLU A 95 -5.60 -11.36 17.90
N ALA A 96 -6.15 -10.26 18.44
CA ALA A 96 -7.20 -9.49 17.79
C ALA A 96 -6.67 -8.84 16.50
N ILE A 97 -5.48 -8.24 16.52
CA ILE A 97 -4.85 -7.65 15.32
C ILE A 97 -4.63 -8.71 14.25
N ILE A 98 -4.03 -9.85 14.62
CA ILE A 98 -3.72 -10.95 13.70
C ILE A 98 -4.98 -11.56 13.10
N SER A 99 -6.03 -11.79 13.91
CA SER A 99 -7.28 -12.37 13.42
C SER A 99 -8.01 -11.46 12.43
N HIS A 100 -8.03 -10.15 12.67
CA HIS A 100 -8.64 -9.20 11.73
C HIS A 100 -7.84 -9.11 10.43
N LEU A 101 -6.51 -9.07 10.49
CA LEU A 101 -5.66 -9.11 9.29
C LEU A 101 -5.89 -10.40 8.49
N SER A 102 -5.98 -11.55 9.16
CA SER A 102 -6.29 -12.84 8.52
C SER A 102 -7.65 -12.81 7.82
N TRP A 103 -8.68 -12.27 8.49
CA TRP A 103 -10.01 -12.11 7.90
C TRP A 103 -9.98 -11.22 6.66
N VAL A 104 -9.32 -10.05 6.71
CA VAL A 104 -9.20 -9.16 5.54
C VAL A 104 -8.49 -9.85 4.38
N SER A 105 -7.38 -10.56 4.64
CA SER A 105 -6.65 -11.29 3.59
C SER A 105 -7.50 -12.38 2.94
N LEU A 106 -8.24 -13.16 3.74
CA LEU A 106 -9.14 -14.19 3.21
C LEU A 106 -10.31 -13.56 2.44
N PHE A 107 -10.93 -12.52 2.99
CA PHE A 107 -12.02 -11.80 2.36
C PHE A 107 -11.60 -11.27 0.99
N LEU A 108 -10.51 -10.50 0.92
CA LEU A 108 -10.04 -9.93 -0.34
C LEU A 108 -9.60 -11.03 -1.31
N GLY A 109 -8.93 -12.08 -0.84
CA GLY A 109 -8.48 -13.20 -1.65
C GLY A 109 -9.63 -13.95 -2.31
N PHE A 110 -10.65 -14.37 -1.54
CA PHE A 110 -11.80 -15.11 -2.06
C PHE A 110 -12.60 -14.30 -3.07
N HIS A 111 -12.89 -13.03 -2.79
CA HIS A 111 -13.74 -12.23 -3.66
C HIS A 111 -13.00 -11.78 -4.92
N THR A 112 -11.73 -11.35 -4.80
CA THR A 112 -10.96 -10.91 -5.97
C THR A 112 -10.69 -12.07 -6.91
N LEU A 113 -10.13 -13.18 -6.40
CA LEU A 113 -9.86 -14.36 -7.23
C LEU A 113 -11.16 -15.00 -7.76
N GLY A 114 -12.21 -15.05 -6.93
CA GLY A 114 -13.51 -15.56 -7.33
C GLY A 114 -14.12 -14.80 -8.50
N LEU A 115 -14.04 -13.46 -8.48
CA LEU A 115 -14.48 -12.61 -9.60
C LEU A 115 -13.68 -12.87 -10.88
N TYR A 116 -12.34 -13.02 -10.78
CA TYR A 116 -11.51 -13.36 -11.93
C TYR A 116 -11.89 -14.72 -12.53
N ILE A 117 -12.02 -15.76 -11.71
CA ILE A 117 -12.41 -17.11 -12.17
C ILE A 117 -13.82 -17.09 -12.79
N HIS A 118 -14.77 -16.40 -12.16
CA HIS A 118 -16.12 -16.24 -12.70
C HIS A 118 -16.08 -15.61 -14.09
N ASN A 119 -15.37 -14.48 -14.24
CA ASN A 119 -15.28 -13.75 -15.50
C ASN A 119 -14.59 -14.59 -16.59
N ASP A 120 -13.47 -15.24 -16.28
CA ASP A 120 -12.79 -16.14 -17.23
C ASP A 120 -13.71 -17.28 -17.68
N THR A 121 -14.48 -17.86 -16.75
CA THR A 121 -15.38 -18.99 -17.04
C THR A 121 -16.55 -18.58 -17.94
N VAL A 122 -17.22 -17.46 -17.65
CA VAL A 122 -18.35 -17.01 -18.49
C VAL A 122 -17.88 -16.55 -19.88
N VAL A 123 -16.69 -15.96 -19.97
CA VAL A 123 -16.06 -15.61 -21.26
C VAL A 123 -15.71 -16.87 -22.05
N ALA A 124 -15.13 -17.88 -21.40
CA ALA A 124 -14.83 -19.17 -22.03
C ALA A 124 -16.11 -19.87 -22.55
N PHE A 125 -17.26 -19.67 -21.89
CA PHE A 125 -18.57 -20.15 -22.36
C PHE A 125 -19.23 -19.26 -23.41
N GLY A 126 -18.55 -18.23 -23.93
CA GLY A 126 -19.07 -17.34 -24.96
C GLY A 126 -20.17 -16.40 -24.47
N GLN A 127 -20.23 -16.12 -23.16
CA GLN A 127 -21.22 -15.25 -22.51
C GLN A 127 -20.55 -14.06 -21.80
N PRO A 128 -19.81 -13.20 -22.54
CA PRO A 128 -19.05 -12.09 -21.94
C PRO A 128 -19.94 -11.06 -21.23
N GLU A 129 -21.22 -10.96 -21.58
CA GLU A 129 -22.20 -10.08 -20.94
C GLU A 129 -22.56 -10.50 -19.51
N LYS A 130 -22.22 -11.74 -19.11
CA LYS A 130 -22.43 -12.27 -17.75
C LYS A 130 -21.25 -12.02 -16.81
N GLN A 131 -20.22 -11.30 -17.28
CA GLN A 131 -19.14 -10.86 -16.42
C GLN A 131 -19.67 -9.89 -15.35
N ILE A 132 -19.03 -9.93 -14.19
CA ILE A 132 -19.28 -8.96 -13.13
C ILE A 132 -18.21 -7.87 -13.26
N LEU A 133 -18.63 -6.71 -13.77
CA LEU A 133 -17.79 -5.54 -13.96
C LEU A 133 -18.19 -4.47 -12.93
N VAL A 134 -17.36 -4.31 -11.91
CA VAL A 134 -17.60 -3.33 -10.84
C VAL A 134 -16.91 -2.01 -11.21
N GLU A 135 -17.71 -0.95 -11.34
CA GLU A 135 -17.20 0.39 -11.60
C GLU A 135 -16.51 0.98 -10.36
N PRO A 136 -15.27 1.52 -10.48
CA PRO A 136 -14.53 2.10 -9.37
C PRO A 136 -15.00 3.55 -9.08
N VAL A 137 -16.28 3.71 -8.73
CA VAL A 137 -16.93 5.03 -8.54
C VAL A 137 -16.22 5.95 -7.55
N PHE A 138 -15.61 5.40 -6.50
CA PHE A 138 -14.83 6.19 -5.53
C PHE A 138 -13.54 6.75 -6.13
N ALA A 139 -12.87 6.01 -7.02
CA ALA A 139 -11.68 6.51 -7.71
C ALA A 139 -12.04 7.54 -8.80
N GLN A 140 -13.14 7.30 -9.51
CA GLN A 140 -13.70 8.25 -10.49
C GLN A 140 -14.07 9.57 -9.82
N PHE A 141 -14.67 9.50 -8.63
CA PHE A 141 -14.99 10.67 -7.80
C PHE A 141 -13.74 11.49 -7.46
N ILE A 142 -12.64 10.85 -7.05
CA ILE A 142 -11.37 11.54 -6.75
C ILE A 142 -10.81 12.24 -8.00
N GLN A 143 -10.89 11.57 -9.16
CA GLN A 143 -10.44 12.18 -10.42
C GLN A 143 -11.32 13.38 -10.81
N ALA A 144 -12.64 13.30 -10.65
CA ALA A 144 -13.55 14.42 -10.88
C ALA A 144 -13.30 15.58 -9.90
N ALA A 145 -13.10 15.27 -8.62
CA ALA A 145 -12.71 16.26 -7.61
C ALA A 145 -11.42 17.02 -8.00
N SER A 146 -10.53 16.36 -8.75
CA SER A 146 -9.29 16.92 -9.30
C SER A 146 -9.45 17.59 -10.67
N GLY A 147 -10.68 17.81 -11.15
CA GLY A 147 -11.01 18.56 -12.36
C GLY A 147 -11.27 17.72 -13.61
N LYS A 148 -11.31 16.38 -13.49
CA LYS A 148 -11.56 15.51 -14.65
C LYS A 148 -13.06 15.37 -14.93
N ALA A 149 -13.55 16.10 -15.93
CA ALA A 149 -14.98 16.15 -16.27
C ALA A 149 -15.56 14.91 -16.99
N VAL A 150 -14.74 13.90 -17.32
CA VAL A 150 -15.18 12.75 -18.15
C VAL A 150 -16.26 11.89 -17.50
N TYR A 151 -16.36 11.91 -16.17
CA TYR A 151 -17.28 11.04 -15.41
C TYR A 151 -18.65 11.69 -15.16
N GLY A 152 -18.85 12.96 -15.53
CA GLY A 152 -20.13 13.66 -15.34
C GLY A 152 -20.48 14.00 -13.88
N PHE A 153 -19.53 13.85 -12.96
CA PHE A 153 -19.65 14.39 -11.61
C PHE A 153 -19.48 15.91 -11.64
N ASP A 154 -20.43 16.63 -11.05
CA ASP A 154 -20.45 18.09 -10.96
C ASP A 154 -20.08 18.51 -9.53
N LEU A 155 -18.78 18.52 -9.24
CA LEU A 155 -18.26 18.84 -7.90
C LEU A 155 -16.83 19.39 -7.93
N LEU A 156 -16.52 20.25 -6.96
CA LEU A 156 -15.19 20.86 -6.77
C LEU A 156 -14.62 21.38 -8.09
N LEU A 157 -13.42 20.94 -8.49
CA LEU A 157 -12.73 21.43 -9.69
C LEU A 157 -13.37 20.96 -11.01
N SER A 158 -14.32 20.04 -10.97
CA SER A 158 -15.11 19.61 -12.14
C SER A 158 -16.45 20.32 -12.27
N SER A 159 -16.82 21.17 -11.29
CA SER A 159 -18.05 21.95 -11.32
C SER A 159 -18.00 22.97 -12.46
N LYS A 160 -19.09 23.09 -13.22
CA LYS A 160 -19.23 24.11 -14.27
C LYS A 160 -19.71 25.46 -13.72
#